data_AF-A0A3D2FRA6-F1
#
_entry.id   AF-A0A3D2FRA6-F1
#
_cell.length_a   1.000
_cell.length_b   1.000
_cell.length_c   1.000
_cell.angle_alpha   90.00
_cell.angle_beta   90.00
_cell.angle_gamma   90.00
#
_symmetry.space_group_name_H-M   'P 1'
#
loop_
_entity.id
_entity.type
_entity.pdbx_description
1 polymer ?
#
loop_
_entity_poly.entity_id
_entity_poly.type
_entity_poly.pdbx_seq_one_letter_code
_entity_poly.pdbx_strand_id
1 'polypeptide(L)'
;SRSNFMLHYNFPPYSVGEAGRVGSPGRREIGHGKLAWRALRPLLPAKDDFPYTIRLVSEITESNGSSSMATVCGGSLALMDAGVPLERPVAGIAMGLIKEGDDFAVLSDILGDEDHLGDMD
;
A
#
# COMPACT_ATOMS: atom_id res chain seq x y z
N SER A 1 -16.87 17.82 0.36
CA SER A 1 -17.30 16.56 -0.28
C SER A 1 -17.29 15.46 0.78
N ARG A 2 -18.23 14.50 0.74
CA ARG A 2 -18.22 13.32 1.63
C ARG A 2 -17.47 12.19 0.91
N SER A 3 -16.56 11.50 1.59
CA SER A 3 -15.88 10.31 1.06
C SER A 3 -16.53 9.06 1.63
N ASN A 4 -16.90 8.11 0.76
CA ASN A 4 -17.49 6.83 1.16
C ASN A 4 -16.44 5.70 1.25
N PHE A 5 -15.18 6.01 0.93
CA PHE A 5 -14.05 5.09 1.08
C PHE A 5 -12.87 5.78 1.77
N MET A 6 -12.41 5.18 2.86
CA MET A 6 -11.28 5.62 3.66
C MET A 6 -10.26 4.49 3.76
N LEU A 7 -8.98 4.81 3.64
CA LEU A 7 -7.89 3.88 3.89
C LEU A 7 -6.89 4.54 4.82
N HIS A 8 -6.67 3.93 5.98
CA HIS A 8 -5.64 4.34 6.93
C HIS A 8 -4.51 3.32 6.91
N TYR A 9 -3.29 3.81 6.88
CA TYR A 9 -2.07 3.02 6.85
C TYR A 9 -1.26 3.38 8.08
N ASN A 10 -0.89 2.38 8.87
CA ASN A 10 -0.15 2.54 10.11
C ASN A 10 1.18 1.81 9.99
N PHE A 11 2.26 2.50 10.37
CA PHE A 11 3.62 1.95 10.32
C PHE A 11 4.27 2.02 11.71
N PRO A 12 3.93 1.08 12.61
CA PRO A 12 4.47 1.09 13.95
C PRO A 12 5.98 0.73 13.96
N PRO A 13 6.77 1.28 14.90
CA PRO A 13 8.22 1.03 14.96
C PRO A 13 8.60 -0.45 15.10
N TYR A 14 7.76 -1.26 15.75
CA TYR A 14 8.02 -2.69 15.89
C TYR A 14 8.06 -3.44 14.56
N SER A 15 7.47 -2.89 13.49
CA SER A 15 7.46 -3.51 12.16
C SER A 15 8.85 -3.62 11.53
N VAL A 16 9.81 -2.84 12.02
CA VAL A 16 11.23 -2.92 11.64
C VAL A 16 12.11 -3.36 12.83
N GLY A 17 11.49 -3.88 13.90
CA GLY A 17 12.21 -4.34 15.09
C GLY A 17 12.74 -3.22 16.00
N GLU A 18 12.27 -1.98 15.83
CA GLU A 18 12.73 -0.82 16.60
C GLU A 18 11.72 -0.37 17.66
N ALA A 19 12.22 0.32 18.68
CA ALA A 19 11.39 1.10 19.60
C ALA A 19 11.22 2.53 19.05
N GLY A 20 10.02 3.11 19.18
CA GLY A 20 9.77 4.47 18.70
C GLY A 20 8.47 5.05 19.22
N ARG A 21 8.23 6.32 18.89
CA ARG A 21 7.01 7.03 19.29
C ARG A 21 5.81 6.52 18.47
N VAL A 22 4.77 6.09 19.16
CA VAL A 22 3.46 5.77 18.57
C VAL A 22 2.54 6.97 18.76
N GLY A 23 1.83 7.38 17.70
CA GLY A 23 0.96 8.55 17.76
C GLY A 23 0.30 8.87 16.42
N SER A 24 0.10 10.16 16.15
CA SER A 24 -0.52 10.63 14.91
C SER A 24 0.29 10.24 13.67
N PRO A 25 -0.38 9.95 12.53
CA PRO A 25 0.30 9.53 11.31
C PRO A 25 1.18 10.63 10.75
N GLY A 26 2.40 10.25 10.36
CA GLY A 26 3.36 11.10 9.65
C GLY A 26 3.04 11.26 8.17
N ARG A 27 3.86 12.05 7.46
CA ARG A 27 3.69 12.30 6.02
C ARG A 27 3.81 11.03 5.18
N ARG A 28 4.76 10.14 5.50
CA ARG A 28 4.97 8.87 4.79
C ARG A 28 3.74 7.96 4.90
N GLU A 29 3.18 7.82 6.10
CA GLU A 29 1.99 6.99 6.34
C GLU A 29 0.78 7.49 5.56
N ILE A 30 0.57 8.82 5.55
CA ILE A 30 -0.48 9.45 4.73
C ILE A 30 -0.23 9.21 3.24
N GLY A 31 1.03 9.34 2.78
CA GLY A 31 1.42 9.11 1.39
C GLY A 31 1.15 7.68 0.92
N HIS A 32 1.65 6.69 1.67
CA HIS A 32 1.48 5.27 1.38
C HIS A 32 0.00 4.85 1.45
N GLY A 33 -0.72 5.33 2.47
CA GLY A 33 -2.16 5.12 2.56
C GLY A 33 -2.88 5.70 1.34
N LYS A 34 -2.47 6.88 0.86
CA LYS A 34 -3.08 7.48 -0.34
C LYS A 34 -2.73 6.74 -1.62
N LEU A 35 -1.53 6.19 -1.74
CA LEU A 35 -1.13 5.35 -2.88
C LEU A 35 -2.01 4.09 -2.95
N ALA A 36 -2.11 3.34 -1.84
CA ALA A 36 -2.95 2.15 -1.80
C ALA A 36 -4.44 2.48 -2.02
N TRP A 37 -4.90 3.61 -1.47
CA TRP A 37 -6.26 4.10 -1.72
C TRP A 37 -6.51 4.35 -3.20
N ARG A 38 -5.54 4.94 -3.93
CA ARG A 38 -5.66 5.19 -5.38
C ARG A 38 -5.71 3.90 -6.19
N ALA A 39 -5.03 2.85 -5.73
CA ALA A 39 -5.05 1.54 -6.38
C ALA A 39 -6.40 0.81 -6.21
N LEU A 40 -6.99 0.85 -5.00
CA LEU A 40 -8.22 0.12 -4.68
C LEU A 40 -9.50 0.85 -5.11
N ARG A 41 -9.52 2.19 -5.00
CA ARG A 41 -10.73 3.00 -5.20
C ARG A 41 -11.40 2.84 -6.58
N PRO A 42 -10.68 2.68 -7.71
CA PRO A 42 -11.30 2.46 -9.02
C PRO A 42 -12.08 1.15 -9.13
N LEU A 43 -11.83 0.17 -8.25
CA LEU A 43 -12.44 -1.16 -8.29
C LEU A 43 -13.60 -1.32 -7.32
N LEU A 44 -13.88 -0.29 -6.52
CA LEU A 44 -15.00 -0.29 -5.60
C LEU A 44 -16.32 -0.12 -6.34
N PRO A 45 -17.39 -0.78 -5.89
CA PRO A 45 -18.73 -0.63 -6.45
C PRO A 45 -19.24 0.81 -6.30
N ALA A 46 -20.20 1.18 -7.14
CA ALA A 46 -20.91 2.44 -6.97
C ALA A 46 -21.71 2.42 -5.65
N LYS A 47 -21.99 3.62 -5.11
CA LYS A 47 -22.68 3.75 -3.82
C LYS A 47 -24.10 3.17 -3.85
N ASP A 48 -24.76 3.23 -4.99
CA ASP A 48 -26.13 2.71 -5.16
C ASP A 48 -26.14 1.18 -5.20
N ASP A 49 -25.07 0.54 -5.71
CA ASP A 49 -24.92 -0.92 -5.77
C ASP A 49 -24.45 -1.50 -4.43
N PHE A 50 -23.66 -0.74 -3.67
CA PHE A 50 -23.16 -1.13 -2.35
C PHE A 50 -23.25 0.04 -1.36
N PRO A 51 -24.38 0.18 -0.64
CA PRO A 51 -24.69 1.39 0.14
C PRO A 51 -23.92 1.52 1.47
N TYR A 52 -22.73 0.95 1.58
CA TYR A 52 -21.87 1.04 2.76
C TYR A 52 -20.78 2.11 2.62
N THR A 53 -20.36 2.66 3.74
CA THR A 53 -19.12 3.43 3.82
C THR A 53 -18.03 2.47 4.25
N ILE A 54 -16.94 2.42 3.51
CA ILE A 54 -15.88 1.45 3.70
C ILE A 54 -14.69 2.14 4.36
N ARG A 55 -14.20 1.57 5.46
CA ARG A 55 -12.94 1.95 6.09
C ARG A 55 -12.01 0.75 6.07
N LEU A 56 -10.89 0.89 5.38
CA LEU A 56 -9.80 -0.06 5.40
C LEU A 56 -8.69 0.46 6.31
N VAL A 57 -8.15 -0.41 7.16
CA VAL A 57 -6.98 -0.11 7.98
C VAL A 57 -5.92 -1.16 7.65
N SER A 58 -4.74 -0.69 7.26
CA SER A 58 -3.57 -1.54 7.04
C SER A 58 -2.60 -1.32 8.19
N GLU A 59 -2.39 -2.36 8.98
CA GLU A 59 -1.40 -2.41 10.04
C GLU A 59 -0.16 -3.12 9.50
N ILE A 60 0.93 -2.38 9.31
CA ILE A 60 2.18 -3.00 8.87
C ILE A 60 2.83 -3.66 10.07
N THR A 61 2.85 -5.00 10.08
CA THR A 61 3.40 -5.78 11.19
C THR A 61 4.88 -6.12 11.00
N GLU A 62 5.34 -6.18 9.75
CA GLU A 62 6.73 -6.41 9.34
C GLU A 62 7.01 -5.58 8.08
N SER A 63 8.23 -5.09 7.91
CA SER A 63 8.61 -4.27 6.77
C SER A 63 10.06 -4.50 6.35
N ASN A 64 10.26 -4.98 5.12
CA ASN A 64 11.58 -5.07 4.48
C ASN A 64 11.50 -4.85 2.95
N GLY A 65 10.49 -4.12 2.49
CA GLY A 65 10.14 -3.99 1.08
C GLY A 65 8.70 -3.52 0.98
N SER A 66 8.36 -2.75 -0.05
CA SER A 66 7.17 -1.88 -0.15
C SER A 66 5.89 -2.37 0.55
N SER A 67 5.75 -1.97 1.81
CA SER A 67 4.56 -2.20 2.63
C SER A 67 3.30 -1.50 2.08
N SER A 68 3.48 -0.52 1.20
CA SER A 68 2.37 0.13 0.49
C SER A 68 1.73 -0.79 -0.56
N MET A 69 2.53 -1.61 -1.26
CA MET A 69 2.02 -2.61 -2.20
C MET A 69 1.44 -3.82 -1.47
N ALA A 70 2.04 -4.23 -0.35
CA ALA A 70 1.43 -5.20 0.56
C ALA A 70 0.02 -4.74 1.02
N THR A 71 -0.15 -3.43 1.27
CA THR A 71 -1.46 -2.85 1.61
C THR A 71 -2.47 -2.93 0.47
N VAL A 72 -2.04 -2.83 -0.79
CA VAL A 72 -2.92 -3.03 -1.96
C VAL A 72 -3.42 -4.47 -2.01
N CYS A 73 -2.49 -5.43 -1.91
CA CYS A 73 -2.81 -6.86 -1.96
C CYS A 73 -3.72 -7.28 -0.78
N GLY A 74 -3.30 -6.97 0.45
CA GLY A 74 -4.07 -7.24 1.66
C GLY A 74 -5.43 -6.53 1.66
N GLY A 75 -5.47 -5.31 1.11
CA GLY A 75 -6.71 -4.56 0.99
C GLY A 75 -7.69 -5.17 -0.01
N SER A 76 -7.21 -5.67 -1.15
CA SER A 76 -8.04 -6.41 -2.11
C SER A 76 -8.64 -7.66 -1.47
N LEU A 77 -7.83 -8.44 -0.75
CA LEU A 77 -8.27 -9.65 -0.07
C LEU A 77 -9.29 -9.34 1.04
N ALA A 78 -9.01 -8.36 1.90
CA ALA A 78 -9.89 -7.97 3.00
C ALA A 78 -11.24 -7.44 2.51
N LEU A 79 -11.28 -6.71 1.40
CA LEU A 79 -12.53 -6.24 0.80
C LEU A 79 -13.37 -7.41 0.27
N MET A 80 -12.73 -8.39 -0.37
CA MET A 80 -13.42 -9.60 -0.83
C MET A 80 -13.96 -10.43 0.33
N ASP A 81 -13.17 -10.63 1.38
CA ASP A 81 -13.58 -11.34 2.60
C ASP A 81 -14.75 -10.65 3.31
N ALA A 82 -14.75 -9.31 3.33
CA ALA A 82 -15.85 -8.51 3.83
C ALA A 82 -17.11 -8.50 2.93
N GLY A 83 -17.08 -9.21 1.79
CA GLY A 83 -18.20 -9.29 0.85
C GLY A 83 -18.41 -8.04 0.00
N VAL A 84 -17.40 -7.17 -0.13
CA VAL A 84 -17.46 -6.01 -1.02
C VAL A 84 -17.37 -6.51 -2.48
N PRO A 85 -18.35 -6.20 -3.34
CA PRO A 85 -18.36 -6.67 -4.72
C PRO A 85 -17.38 -5.83 -5.57
N LEU A 86 -16.09 -6.18 -5.52
CA LEU A 86 -15.07 -5.58 -6.37
C LEU A 86 -15.26 -6.02 -7.83
N GLU A 87 -15.01 -5.11 -8.77
CA GLU A 87 -15.04 -5.43 -10.21
C GLU A 87 -14.04 -6.56 -10.56
N ARG A 88 -12.87 -6.56 -9.91
CA ARG A 88 -11.81 -7.56 -10.02
C ARG A 88 -10.80 -7.41 -8.87
N PRO A 89 -9.98 -8.44 -8.56
CA PRO A 89 -8.86 -8.30 -7.62
C PRO A 89 -7.79 -7.33 -8.14
N VAL A 90 -7.03 -6.77 -7.20
CA VAL A 90 -5.83 -5.97 -7.47
C VAL A 90 -4.67 -6.38 -6.60
N ALA A 91 -3.47 -6.33 -7.18
CA ALA A 91 -2.21 -6.54 -6.51
C ALA A 91 -1.24 -5.40 -6.86
N GLY A 92 -0.16 -5.29 -6.11
CA GLY A 92 0.92 -4.34 -6.35
C GLY A 92 2.28 -5.00 -6.12
N ILE A 93 3.30 -4.47 -6.78
CA ILE A 93 4.72 -4.85 -6.62
C ILE A 93 5.56 -3.58 -6.66
N ALA A 94 6.64 -3.53 -5.89
CA ALA A 94 7.65 -2.49 -6.01
C ALA A 94 8.80 -2.96 -6.89
N MET A 95 9.27 -2.06 -7.74
CA MET A 95 10.30 -2.33 -8.72
C MET A 95 11.47 -1.40 -8.44
N GLY A 96 12.67 -1.81 -8.83
CA GLY A 96 13.84 -0.94 -8.84
C GLY A 96 14.52 -1.01 -10.20
N LEU A 97 15.35 -0.02 -10.48
CA LEU A 97 16.18 0.00 -11.68
C LEU A 97 17.59 0.47 -11.32
N ILE A 98 18.60 -0.28 -11.77
CA ILE A 98 20.01 0.09 -11.69
C ILE A 98 20.51 0.33 -13.12
N LYS A 99 21.19 1.45 -13.36
CA LYS A 99 21.70 1.86 -14.67
C LYS A 99 23.15 2.33 -14.59
N GLU A 100 24.03 1.60 -15.25
CA GLU A 100 25.47 1.92 -15.35
C GLU A 100 25.84 2.15 -16.81
N GLY A 101 26.03 3.42 -17.19
CA GLY A 101 26.26 3.80 -18.59
C GLY A 101 25.07 3.40 -19.49
N ASP A 102 25.30 2.48 -20.42
CA ASP A 102 24.29 1.94 -21.34
C ASP A 102 23.61 0.66 -20.83
N ASP A 103 24.16 0.01 -19.79
CA ASP A 103 23.60 -1.20 -19.20
C ASP A 103 22.55 -0.85 -18.13
N PHE A 104 21.47 -1.63 -18.05
CA PHE A 104 20.48 -1.51 -17.00
C PHE A 104 19.93 -2.87 -16.54
N ALA A 105 19.51 -2.94 -15.28
CA ALA A 105 18.83 -4.08 -14.69
C ALA A 105 17.54 -3.62 -14.01
N VAL A 106 16.45 -4.35 -14.24
CA VAL A 106 15.18 -4.14 -13.55
C VAL A 106 15.07 -5.17 -12.42
N LEU A 107 14.88 -4.68 -11.20
CA LEU A 107 14.71 -5.49 -10.00
C LEU A 107 13.21 -5.60 -9.69
N SER A 108 12.75 -6.82 -9.42
CA SER A 108 11.36 -7.09 -9.03
C SER A 108 11.29 -7.40 -7.54
N ASP A 109 10.30 -6.83 -6.86
CA ASP A 109 10.08 -6.99 -5.41
C ASP A 109 11.30 -6.60 -4.57
N ILE A 110 11.71 -5.34 -4.72
CA ILE A 110 12.92 -4.82 -4.09
C ILE A 110 12.86 -4.86 -2.56
N LEU A 111 13.99 -5.21 -1.96
CA LEU A 111 14.24 -5.11 -0.53
C LEU A 111 14.40 -3.66 -0.08
N GLY A 112 14.27 -3.40 1.21
CA GLY A 112 14.51 -2.06 1.78
C GLY A 112 15.92 -1.52 1.53
N ASP A 113 16.93 -2.40 1.49
CA ASP A 113 18.30 -2.00 1.18
C ASP A 113 18.49 -1.72 -0.32
N GLU A 114 17.75 -2.41 -1.20
CA GLU A 114 17.82 -2.22 -2.66
C GLU A 114 17.18 -0.92 -3.13
N ASP A 115 16.17 -0.44 -2.38
CA ASP A 115 15.54 0.89 -2.57
C ASP A 115 16.56 2.04 -2.57
N HIS A 116 17.60 1.93 -1.73
CA HIS A 116 18.65 2.95 -1.62
C HIS A 116 19.72 2.85 -2.72
N LEU A 117 19.81 1.69 -3.38
CA LEU A 117 20.83 1.39 -4.39
C LEU A 117 20.33 1.65 -5.82
N GLY A 118 19.01 1.76 -6.02
CA GLY A 118 18.41 2.02 -7.32
C GLY A 118 18.58 3.45 -7.79
N ASP A 119 18.70 3.63 -9.10
CA ASP A 119 18.61 4.93 -9.77
C ASP A 119 17.16 5.40 -9.95
N MET A 120 16.22 4.44 -9.88
CA MET A 120 14.77 4.67 -9.94
C MET A 120 14.03 3.59 -9.14
N ASP A 121 13.00 4.02 -8.42
CA ASP A 121 12.00 3.22 -7.68
C ASP A 121 10.57 3.42 -8.22
#